data_AF-A0A0C3RN28-F1
#
_entry.id   AF-A0A0C3RN28-F1
#
_cell.length_a   1.000
_cell.length_b   1.000
_cell.length_c   1.000
_cell.angle_alpha   90.00
_cell.angle_beta   90.00
_cell.angle_gamma   90.00
#
_symmetry.space_group_name_H-M   'P 1'
#
loop_
_entity.id
_entity.type
_entity.pdbx_description
1 polymer ?
#
loop_
_entity_poly.entity_id
_entity_poly.type
_entity_poly.pdbx_seq_one_letter_code
_entity_poly.pdbx_strand_id
1 'polypeptide(L)' 'MGKHVTYLRTLEGNIERLPNAITTQLSHSLHPYHYEETLVGWPESKVYWANARGPAVGLAPLEATFEIR' A
#
# COMPACT_ATOMS: atom_id res chain seq x y z
N MET A 1 7.22 -2.80 -13.79
CA MET A 1 7.83 -2.58 -12.46
C MET A 1 7.00 -1.53 -11.75
N GLY A 2 6.34 -1.89 -10.64
CA GLY A 2 5.50 -0.98 -9.87
C GLY A 2 6.16 -0.62 -8.55
N LYS A 3 6.15 0.67 -8.18
CA LYS A 3 6.56 1.09 -6.83
C LYS A 3 5.34 1.11 -5.92
N HIS A 4 5.53 0.70 -4.68
CA HIS A 4 4.49 0.74 -3.67
C HIS A 4 5.03 1.41 -2.41
N VAL A 5 4.18 2.17 -1.73
CA VAL A 5 4.48 2.71 -0.40
C VAL A 5 3.86 1.80 0.65
N THR A 6 4.56 1.66 1.78
CA THR A 6 4.11 0.83 2.90
C THR A 6 3.10 1.59 3.76
N TYR A 7 2.08 0.85 4.20
CA TYR A 7 1.11 1.26 5.21
C TYR A 7 1.12 0.28 6.38
N LEU A 8 0.78 0.77 7.57
CA LEU A 8 0.51 -0.03 8.75
C LEU A 8 -0.94 0.15 9.18
N ARG A 9 -1.60 -0.97 9.51
CA ARG A 9 -2.85 -0.97 10.27
C ARG A 9 -2.57 -1.46 11.68
N THR A 10 -2.94 -0.69 12.70
CA THR A 10 -2.73 -1.07 14.11
C THR A 10 -3.82 -2.03 14.60
N LEU A 11 -3.71 -2.49 15.85
CA LEU A 11 -4.73 -3.34 16.48
C LEU A 11 -6.07 -2.60 16.63
N GLU A 12 -6.01 -1.31 16.90
CA GLU A 12 -7.15 -0.39 17.03
C GLU A 12 -7.75 -0.01 15.67
N GLY A 13 -7.13 -0.44 14.56
CA GLY A 13 -7.56 -0.13 13.20
C GLY A 13 -7.06 1.21 12.66
N ASN A 14 -6.17 1.90 13.39
CA ASN A 14 -5.56 3.13 12.88
C ASN A 14 -4.64 2.81 11.70
N ILE A 15 -4.70 3.65 10.67
CA ILE A 15 -3.89 3.51 9.46
C ILE A 15 -2.78 4.57 9.47
N GLU A 16 -1.55 4.14 9.25
CA GLU A 16 -0.36 5.00 9.12
C GLU A 16 0.31 4.75 7.77
N ARG A 17 0.69 5.84 7.09
CA ARG A 17 1.48 5.81 5.85
C ARG A 17 2.95 5.98 6.19
N LEU A 18 3.81 5.10 5.67
CA LEU A 18 5.26 5.18 5.86
C LEU A 18 5.94 5.71 4.57
N PRO A 19 6.05 7.04 4.38
CA PRO A 19 6.49 7.64 3.11
C PRO A 19 7.88 7.20 2.64
N ASN A 20 8.76 6.86 3.59
CA ASN A 20 10.14 6.48 3.30
C ASN A 20 10.31 4.98 3.06
N ALA A 21 9.26 4.17 3.24
CA ALA A 21 9.27 2.73 3.06
C ALA A 21 8.66 2.35 1.70
N ILE A 22 9.41 2.64 0.63
CA ILE A 22 9.00 2.35 -0.76
C ILE A 22 9.63 1.04 -1.22
N THR A 23 8.80 0.11 -1.65
CA THR A 23 9.24 -1.15 -2.25
C THR A 23 9.06 -1.13 -3.76
N THR A 24 10.03 -1.68 -4.48
CA THR A 24 9.92 -1.89 -5.93
C THR A 24 9.56 -3.34 -6.18
N GLN A 25 8.36 -3.57 -6.72
CA GLN A 25 7.98 -4.91 -7.13
C GLN A 25 8.61 -5.25 -8.49
N LEU A 26 9.49 -6.27 -8.44
CA LEU A 26 10.15 -6.85 -9.60
C LEU A 26 9.25 -7.83 -10.36
N SER A 27 8.20 -8.35 -9.72
CA SER A 27 7.23 -9.29 -10.31
C SER A 27 5.80 -8.77 -10.19
N HIS A 28 4.87 -9.39 -10.93
CA HIS A 28 3.44 -9.07 -10.87
C HIS A 28 2.73 -9.65 -9.65
N SER A 29 3.43 -10.38 -8.78
CA SER A 29 2.81 -11.01 -7.60
C SER A 29 2.81 -10.07 -6.41
N LEU A 30 1.62 -9.78 -5.89
CA LEU A 30 1.40 -9.09 -4.62
C LEU A 30 1.34 -10.04 -3.43
N HIS A 31 1.61 -11.35 -3.57
CA HIS A 31 1.58 -12.25 -2.42
C HIS A 31 2.54 -11.77 -1.32
N PRO A 32 2.13 -11.69 -0.04
CA PRO A 32 0.86 -12.14 0.57
C PRO A 32 -0.28 -11.10 0.68
N TYR A 33 -0.18 -9.96 0.01
CA TYR A 33 -1.10 -8.82 0.09
C TYR A 33 -2.33 -9.00 -0.82
N HIS A 34 -3.35 -9.73 -0.35
CA HIS A 34 -4.55 -10.06 -1.14
C HIS A 34 -5.79 -9.25 -0.78
N TYR A 35 -5.76 -8.53 0.35
CA TYR A 35 -6.96 -7.89 0.88
C TYR A 35 -6.97 -6.39 0.53
N GLU A 36 -7.73 -6.02 -0.50
CA GLU A 36 -7.86 -4.64 -0.95
C GLU A 36 -8.76 -3.81 0.00
N GLU A 37 -8.32 -2.59 0.32
CA GLU A 37 -9.10 -1.57 1.02
C GLU A 37 -8.94 -0.23 0.32
N THR A 38 -10.05 0.49 0.11
CA THR A 38 -10.03 1.85 -0.44
C THR A 38 -9.57 2.85 0.62
N LEU A 39 -8.63 3.72 0.26
CA LEU A 39 -8.13 4.79 1.12
C LEU A 39 -8.78 6.12 0.72
N VAL A 40 -9.49 6.75 1.67
CA VAL A 40 -10.14 8.05 1.47
C VAL A 40 -9.33 9.15 2.15
N GLY A 41 -9.01 10.21 1.41
CA GLY A 41 -8.24 11.35 1.94
C GLY A 41 -6.72 11.12 2.03
N TRP A 42 -6.22 10.02 1.46
CA TRP A 42 -4.80 9.69 1.40
C TRP A 42 -4.21 9.97 0.00
N PRO A 43 -2.88 10.08 -0.13
CA PRO A 43 -2.24 10.26 -1.44
C PRO A 43 -2.50 9.10 -2.41
N GLU A 44 -2.56 7.87 -1.88
CA GLU A 44 -2.92 6.67 -2.63
C GLU A 44 -4.40 6.32 -2.44
N SER A 45 -5.03 5.78 -3.49
CA SER A 45 -6.46 5.48 -3.52
C SER A 45 -6.85 4.14 -2.90
N LYS A 46 -5.89 3.22 -2.75
CA LYS A 46 -6.10 1.88 -2.21
C LYS A 46 -4.83 1.28 -1.62
N VAL A 47 -5.02 0.28 -0.77
CA VAL A 47 -3.97 -0.51 -0.14
C VAL A 47 -4.32 -1.99 -0.17
N TYR A 48 -3.33 -2.84 -0.38
CA TYR A 48 -3.44 -4.29 -0.28
C TYR A 48 -2.81 -4.76 1.03
N TRP A 49 -3.60 -5.34 1.93
CA TRP A 49 -3.15 -5.84 3.22
C TRP A 49 -2.71 -7.30 3.18
N ALA A 50 -1.72 -7.64 4.00
CA ALA A 50 -1.31 -9.04 4.21
C ALA A 50 -2.35 -9.87 4.98
N ASN A 51 -3.16 -9.23 5.83
CA ASN A 51 -4.22 -9.87 6.62
C ASN A 51 -5.56 -9.14 6.41
N ALA A 52 -6.67 -9.89 6.40
CA ALA A 52 -8.01 -9.32 6.21
C ALA A 52 -8.42 -8.36 7.34
N ARG A 53 -8.01 -8.64 8.58
CA ARG A 53 -8.39 -7.90 9.79
C ARG A 53 -7.24 -7.82 10.78
N GLY A 54 -7.34 -6.87 11.72
CA GLY A 54 -6.34 -6.65 12.77
C GLY A 54 -5.04 -6.05 12.22
N PRO A 55 -3.95 -6.13 13.00
CA PRO A 55 -2.65 -5.60 12.63
C PRO A 55 -2.14 -6.17 11.31
N ALA A 56 -1.73 -5.28 10.41
CA ALA A 56 -1.24 -5.69 9.09
C ALA A 56 -0.29 -4.67 8.49
N VAL A 57 0.64 -5.17 7.69
CA VAL A 57 1.38 -4.36 6.70
C VAL A 57 0.56 -4.33 5.42
N GLY A 58 0.49 -3.17 4.78
CA GLY A 58 -0.17 -2.96 3.51
C GLY A 58 0.74 -2.33 2.48
N LEU A 59 0.47 -2.60 1.21
CA LEU A 59 1.15 -1.98 0.07
C LEU A 59 0.15 -1.18 -0.75
N ALA A 60 0.38 0.12 -0.88
CA ALA A 60 -0.40 1.00 -1.75
C ALA A 60 0.42 1.32 -3.01
N PRO A 61 -0.14 1.15 -4.22
CA PRO A 61 0.55 1.52 -5.45
C PRO A 61 0.90 3.01 -5.44
N LEU A 62 2.16 3.33 -5.70
CA LEU A 62 2.51 4.69 -6.10
C LEU A 62 2.10 4.79 -7.57
N GLU A 63 1.07 5.60 -7.83
CA GLU A 63 0.79 6.04 -9.20
C GLU A 63 2.10 6.57 -9.77
N ALA A 64 2.47 6.09 -10.96
CA ALA A 64 3.61 6.68 -11.65
C ALA A 64 3.21 8.12 -11.91
N THR A 65 3.82 9.07 -11.19
CA THR A 65 3.71 10.48 -11.51
C THR A 65 4.06 10.58 -12.98
N PHE A 66 3.06 10.84 -13.83
CA PHE A 66 3.31 11.10 -15.24
C PHE A 66 4.20 12.34 -15.26
N GLU A 67 5.50 12.16 -15.45
CA GLU A 67 6.37 13.25 -15.86
C GLU A 67 5.87 13.66 -17.24
N ILE A 68 5.18 14.81 -17.29
CA ILE A 68 4.86 15.49 -18.54
C ILE A 68 6.22 15.79 -19.19
N ARG A 69 6.50 15.11 -20.29
CA ARG A 69 7.66 15.40 -21.15
C ARG A 69 7.51 16.75 -21.84
#